data_AF-A0A127PUT3-F1
#
_entry.id   AF-A0A127PUT3-F1
#
_cell.length_a   1.000
_cell.length_b   1.000
_cell.length_c   1.000
_cell.angle_alpha   90.00
_cell.angle_beta   90.00
_cell.angle_gamma   90.00
#
_symmetry.space_group_name_H-M   'P 1'
#
loop_
_entity.id
_entity.type
_entity.pdbx_description
1 polymer ?
#
loop_
_entity_poly.entity_id
_entity_poly.type
_entity_poly.pdbx_seq_one_letter_code
_entity_poly.pdbx_strand_id
1 'polypeptide(L)' 'MVNLIMHNLLFFVPMAIAGLVLCGEVPVASKVVRGSLRAIGAVCGALLALIILESIPALL' A
#
# COMPACT_ATOMS: atom_id res chain seq x y z
N MET A 1 -10.31 15.83 -0.51
CA MET A 1 -9.22 14.84 -0.36
C MET A 1 -9.39 13.96 0.89
N VAL A 2 -9.48 14.49 2.13
CA VAL A 2 -9.62 13.65 3.35
C VAL A 2 -10.92 12.83 3.41
N ASN A 3 -12.05 13.36 2.91
CA ASN A 3 -13.34 12.65 2.91
C ASN A 3 -13.35 11.37 2.05
N LEU A 4 -12.60 11.33 0.93
CA LEU A 4 -12.52 10.13 0.08
C LEU A 4 -11.76 9.00 0.79
N ILE A 5 -10.70 9.35 1.53
CA ILE A 5 -9.95 8.40 2.36
C ILE A 5 -10.83 7.91 3.52
N MET A 6 -11.51 8.81 4.23
CA MET A 6 -12.34 8.43 5.39
C MET A 6 -13.52 7.51 5.01
N HIS A 7 -14.09 7.66 3.81
CA HIS A 7 -15.20 6.81 3.36
C HIS A 7 -14.73 5.49 2.71
N ASN A 8 -13.48 5.43 2.22
CA ASN A 8 -12.91 4.27 1.53
C ASN A 8 -11.69 3.67 2.27
N LEU A 9 -11.55 3.97 3.56
CA LEU A 9 -10.56 3.35 4.46
C LEU A 9 -10.56 1.82 4.35
N LEU A 10 -11.74 1.25 4.11
CA LEU A 10 -11.96 -0.18 3.94
C LEU A 10 -11.25 -0.76 2.70
N PHE A 11 -10.97 0.05 1.68
CA PHE A 11 -10.16 -0.33 0.51
C PHE A 11 -8.68 0.05 0.67
N PHE A 12 -8.40 1.15 1.36
CA PHE A 12 -7.04 1.63 1.57
C PHE A 12 -6.21 0.69 2.46
N VAL A 13 -6.78 0.25 3.59
CA VAL A 13 -6.07 -0.58 4.58
C VAL A 13 -5.64 -1.92 4.00
N PRO A 14 -6.50 -2.72 3.33
CA PRO A 14 -6.07 -3.98 2.71
C PRO A 14 -5.02 -3.78 1.63
N MET A 15 -5.10 -2.70 0.86
CA MET A 15 -4.17 -2.42 -0.23
C MET A 15 -2.77 -2.06 0.29
N ALA A 16 -2.68 -1.29 1.37
CA ALA A 16 -1.42 -1.02 2.05
C ALA A 16 -0.81 -2.30 2.67
N ILE A 17 -1.64 -3.14 3.28
CA ILE A 17 -1.21 -4.45 3.84
C ILE A 17 -0.73 -5.37 2.71
N ALA A 18 -1.42 -5.42 1.57
CA ALA A 18 -1.02 -6.21 0.42
C ALA A 18 0.37 -5.80 -0.09
N GLY A 19 0.67 -4.50 -0.19
CA GLY A 19 2.00 -4.01 -0.53
C GLY A 19 3.08 -4.45 0.46
N LEU A 20 2.78 -4.40 1.76
CA LEU A 20 3.68 -4.88 2.82
C LEU A 20 3.95 -6.39 2.72
N VAL A 21 2.89 -7.18 2.49
CA VAL A 21 2.99 -8.64 2.37
C VAL A 21 3.76 -9.05 1.12
N LEU A 22 3.45 -8.46 -0.04
CA LEU A 22 4.11 -8.79 -1.31
C LEU A 22 5.63 -8.54 -1.27
N CYS A 23 6.07 -7.42 -0.71
CA CYS A 23 7.51 -7.16 -0.53
C CYS A 23 8.11 -7.85 0.71
N GLY A 24 7.26 -8.33 1.61
CA GLY A 24 7.65 -8.99 2.85
C GLY A 24 7.95 -10.48 2.74
N GLU A 25 7.53 -11.12 1.65
CA GLU A 25 7.83 -12.51 1.32
C GLU A 25 9.19 -12.68 0.64
N VAL A 26 9.86 -11.60 0.24
CA VAL A 26 11.18 -11.68 -0.40
C VAL A 26 12.19 -12.31 0.59
N PRO A 27 12.79 -13.46 0.26
CA PRO A 27 13.71 -14.16 1.15
C PRO A 27 15.09 -13.49 1.07
N VAL A 28 15.32 -12.49 1.93
CA VAL A 28 16.62 -11.83 2.07
C VAL A 28 17.31 -12.32 3.33
N ALA A 29 18.56 -12.78 3.22
CA ALA A 29 19.34 -13.30 4.34
C ALA A 29 19.61 -12.26 5.46
N SER A 30 19.58 -10.96 5.12
CA SER A 30 19.77 -9.86 6.06
C SER A 30 18.44 -9.37 6.65
N LYS A 31 18.31 -9.42 7.98
CA LYS A 31 17.14 -8.88 8.73
C LYS A 31 16.89 -7.39 8.45
N VAL A 32 17.94 -6.60 8.29
CA VAL A 32 17.84 -5.15 8.06
C VAL A 32 17.24 -4.86 6.68
N VAL A 33 17.71 -5.57 5.66
CA VAL A 33 17.23 -5.43 4.29
C VAL A 33 15.80 -5.95 4.14
N ARG A 34 15.45 -7.00 4.88
CA ARG A 34 14.07 -7.51 4.92
C ARG A 34 13.10 -6.51 5.56
N GLY A 35 13.54 -5.81 6.61
CA GLY A 35 12.77 -4.75 7.25
C GLY A 35 12.55 -3.55 6.33
N SER A 36 13.59 -3.09 5.63
CA SER A 36 13.46 -1.98 4.67
C SER A 36 12.60 -2.34 3.47
N LEU A 37 12.69 -3.57 2.94
CA LEU A 37 11.81 -4.02 1.84
C LEU A 37 10.32 -4.03 2.25
N ARG A 38 10.00 -4.45 3.47
CA ARG A 38 8.61 -4.40 3.99
C ARG A 38 8.10 -2.98 4.13
N ALA A 39 8.95 -2.07 4.63
CA ALA A 39 8.58 -0.67 4.74
C ALA A 39 8.36 -0.04 3.36
N ILE A 40 9.23 -0.31 2.39
CA ILE A 40 9.08 0.16 1.00
C ILE A 40 7.81 -0.41 0.36
N GLY A 41 7.54 -1.70 0.56
CA GLY A 41 6.31 -2.34 0.07
C GLY A 41 5.04 -1.73 0.66
N ALA A 42 5.03 -1.42 1.96
CA ALA A 42 3.92 -0.75 2.60
C ALA A 42 3.68 0.66 2.03
N VAL A 43 4.75 1.42 1.85
CA VAL A 43 4.69 2.78 1.26
C VAL A 43 4.22 2.72 -0.20
N CYS A 44 4.74 1.79 -0.98
CA CYS A 44 4.36 1.60 -2.38
C CYS A 44 2.90 1.12 -2.52
N GLY A 45 2.46 0.19 -1.67
CA GLY A 45 1.07 -0.25 -1.60
C GLY A 45 0.11 0.87 -1.20
N ALA A 46 0.49 1.71 -0.25
CA ALA A 46 -0.28 2.90 0.13
C ALA A 46 -0.36 3.94 -1.00
N LEU A 47 0.74 4.19 -1.72
CA LEU A 47 0.77 5.08 -2.88
C LEU A 47 -0.12 4.57 -4.02
N LEU A 48 -0.04 3.28 -4.34
CA LEU A 48 -0.92 2.63 -5.33
C LEU A 48 -2.40 2.73 -4.92
N ALA A 49 -2.71 2.53 -3.63
CA ALA A 49 -4.05 2.68 -3.12
C ALA A 49 -4.61 4.10 -3.34
N LEU A 50 -3.79 5.14 -3.10
CA LEU A 50 -4.19 6.53 -3.37
C LEU A 50 -4.45 6.76 -4.86
N ILE A 51 -3.57 6.27 -5.75
CA ILE A 51 -3.75 6.42 -7.21
C ILE A 51 -5.03 5.75 -7.67
N ILE A 52 -5.30 4.52 -7.21
CA ILE A 52 -6.52 3.77 -7.58
C ILE A 52 -7.75 4.51 -7.06
N LEU A 53 -7.72 4.97 -5.81
CA LEU A 53 -8.87 5.61 -5.19
C LEU A 53 -9.21 6.97 -5.81
N GLU A 54 -8.20 7.73 -6.24
CA GLU A 54 -8.38 8.99 -6.97
C GLU A 54 -8.74 8.77 -8.45
N SER A 55 -8.33 7.65 -9.06
CA SER A 55 -8.68 7.34 -10.45
C SER A 55 -10.11 6.82 -10.61
N ILE A 56 -10.72 6.22 -9.59
CA ILE A 56 -12.14 5.80 -9.62
C ILE A 56 -13.10 6.96 -9.94
N PRO A 57 -13.09 8.10 -9.23
CA PRO A 57 -13.95 9.23 -9.55
C PRO A 57 -13.53 9.96 -10.85
N ALA A 58 -12.29 9.78 -11.32
CA ALA A 58 -11.84 10.34 -12.60
C ALA A 58 -12.24 9.46 -13.81
N LEU A 59 -12.55 8.19 -13.59
CA LEU A 59 -13.02 7.24 -14.61
C LEU A 59 -14.55 7.25 -14.79
N LEU A 60 -15.29 7.83 -13.85
CA LEU A 60 -16.74 7.83 -13.74
C LEU A 60 -17.32 9.17 -14.22
#